data_AF-A0A961JYQ4-F1
#
_entry.id   AF-A0A961JYQ4-F1
#
_cell.length_a   1.000
_cell.length_b   1.000
_cell.length_c   1.000
_cell.angle_alpha   90.00
_cell.angle_beta   90.00
_cell.angle_gamma   90.00
#
_symmetry.space_group_name_H-M   'P 1'
#
loop_
_entity.id
_entity.type
_entity.pdbx_description
1 polymer ?
#
loop_
_entity_poly.entity_id
_entity_poly.type
_entity_poly.pdbx_seq_one_letter_code
_entity_poly.pdbx_strand_id
1 'polypeptide(L)'
;MILDPDFGVHASRPDGPQSLYRAVLARAVLDLFGKALPASGGDDETLLARQEALYLLTRSSGAWAKSRVRLCGACGIDPDALRRNILRILDGGEIVGADARNAFGGIEIARNLWKAEQAPAPRPKAPKRKKRDRPPRGVSPSYSEVRSAVLPLLSEPRRFKDLIVATGGEYSEAKIRKVLENAIGKGEVVRDEKNRTYALAA
;
A
#
# COMPACT_ATOMS: atom_id res chain seq x y z
N MET A 1 58.92 -25.26 -11.55
CA MET A 1 57.77 -24.62 -12.22
C MET A 1 56.74 -25.70 -12.46
N ILE A 2 55.68 -25.74 -11.63
CA ILE A 2 54.55 -26.64 -11.86
C ILE A 2 53.61 -25.84 -12.78
N LEU A 3 53.60 -26.20 -14.06
CA LEU A 3 52.63 -25.68 -15.01
C LEU A 3 51.25 -26.20 -14.59
N ASP A 4 50.30 -25.29 -14.45
CA ASP A 4 48.90 -25.59 -14.18
C ASP A 4 48.36 -26.51 -15.28
N PRO A 5 47.94 -27.75 -14.97
CA PRO A 5 47.44 -28.70 -15.96
C PRO A 5 46.16 -28.24 -16.66
N ASP A 6 45.49 -27.20 -16.14
CA ASP A 6 44.22 -26.69 -16.65
C ASP A 6 44.36 -25.41 -17.51
N PHE A 7 45.59 -25.02 -17.89
CA PHE A 7 45.80 -23.84 -18.73
C PHE A 7 45.18 -24.02 -20.12
N GLY A 8 43.97 -23.47 -20.32
CA GLY A 8 43.21 -23.50 -21.57
C GLY A 8 42.01 -24.46 -21.59
N VAL A 9 41.73 -25.18 -20.50
CA VAL A 9 40.56 -26.05 -20.40
C VAL A 9 39.46 -25.32 -19.64
N HIS A 10 38.45 -24.81 -20.36
CA HIS A 10 37.33 -24.06 -19.75
C HIS A 10 36.33 -24.92 -18.96
N ALA A 11 36.54 -26.24 -18.87
CA ALA A 11 35.60 -27.18 -18.26
C ALA A 11 35.63 -27.18 -16.71
N SER A 12 36.69 -26.68 -16.08
CA SER A 12 36.84 -26.62 -14.62
C SER A 12 36.41 -25.29 -13.99
N ARG A 13 35.94 -24.32 -14.79
CA ARG A 13 35.33 -23.10 -14.26
C ARG A 13 33.86 -23.38 -13.92
N PRO A 14 33.37 -23.05 -12.70
CA PRO A 14 31.94 -23.03 -12.46
C PRO A 14 31.30 -22.12 -13.50
N ASP A 15 30.31 -22.65 -14.24
CA ASP A 15 29.56 -21.94 -15.28
C ASP A 15 29.38 -20.48 -14.89
N GLY A 16 29.86 -19.54 -15.70
CA GLY A 16 29.86 -18.10 -15.38
C GLY A 16 28.54 -17.59 -14.78
N PRO A 17 27.37 -18.00 -15.32
CA PRO A 17 26.07 -17.70 -14.71
C PRO A 17 25.88 -18.26 -13.30
N GLN A 18 26.28 -19.50 -13.03
CA GLN A 18 26.19 -20.10 -11.69
C GLN A 18 27.08 -19.37 -10.69
N SER A 19 28.28 -18.96 -11.12
CA SER A 19 29.20 -18.16 -10.30
C SER A 19 28.60 -16.81 -9.93
N LEU A 20 27.91 -16.16 -10.87
CA LEU A 20 27.19 -14.92 -10.61
C LEU A 20 26.05 -15.12 -9.61
N TYR A 21 25.24 -16.17 -9.77
CA TYR A 21 24.14 -16.45 -8.85
C TYR A 21 24.63 -16.78 -7.44
N ARG A 22 25.74 -17.52 -7.31
CA ARG A 22 26.42 -17.75 -6.03
C ARG A 22 26.91 -16.44 -5.42
N ALA A 23 27.49 -15.55 -6.22
CA ALA A 23 27.94 -14.25 -5.75
C ALA A 23 26.77 -13.39 -5.23
N VAL A 24 25.61 -13.40 -5.91
CA VAL A 24 24.41 -12.70 -5.44
C VAL A 24 23.93 -13.25 -4.10
N LEU A 25 23.88 -14.58 -3.93
CA LEU A 25 23.48 -15.21 -2.67
C LEU A 25 24.49 -14.91 -1.54
N ALA A 26 25.79 -15.05 -1.81
CA ALA A 26 26.84 -14.72 -0.85
C ALA A 26 26.80 -13.24 -0.45
N ARG A 27 26.55 -12.35 -1.42
CA ARG A 27 26.39 -10.93 -1.18
C ARG A 27 25.19 -10.62 -0.30
N ALA A 28 24.03 -11.23 -0.56
CA ALA A 28 22.86 -11.07 0.30
C ALA A 28 23.13 -11.52 1.75
N VAL A 29 23.88 -12.62 1.95
CA VAL A 29 24.28 -13.07 3.29
C VAL A 29 25.22 -12.05 3.96
N LEU A 30 26.17 -11.49 3.22
CA LEU A 30 27.05 -10.41 3.71
C LEU A 30 26.29 -9.11 3.96
N ASP A 31 25.29 -8.75 3.16
CA ASP A 31 24.48 -7.55 3.39
C ASP A 31 23.63 -7.71 4.66
N LEU A 32 23.11 -8.92 4.89
CA LEU A 32 22.33 -9.22 6.07
C LEU A 32 23.19 -9.20 7.36
N PHE A 33 24.29 -9.95 7.38
CA PHE A 33 25.06 -10.20 8.60
C PHE A 33 26.41 -9.48 8.68
N GLY A 34 26.88 -8.87 7.59
CA GLY A 34 28.21 -8.29 7.47
C GLY A 34 28.41 -7.05 8.34
N LYS A 35 29.66 -6.84 8.74
CA LYS A 35 30.07 -5.71 9.60
C LYS A 35 30.05 -4.35 8.87
N ALA A 36 30.41 -4.33 7.59
CA ALA A 36 30.49 -3.12 6.78
C ALA A 36 29.88 -3.38 5.39
N LEU A 37 28.90 -2.57 5.02
CA LEU A 37 28.46 -2.44 3.64
C LEU A 37 29.42 -1.43 2.94
N PRO A 38 29.82 -1.66 1.68
CA PRO A 38 30.82 -0.84 1.01
C PRO A 38 30.38 0.63 0.96
N ALA A 39 31.36 1.50 1.22
CA ALA A 39 31.25 2.84 1.75
C ALA A 39 30.72 3.95 0.81
N SER A 40 29.84 3.64 -0.15
CA SER A 40 29.30 4.65 -1.07
C SER A 40 27.89 5.14 -0.74
N GLY A 41 27.19 4.45 0.16
CA GLY A 41 25.82 4.75 0.56
C GLY A 41 25.76 5.21 2.01
N GLY A 42 24.96 6.24 2.30
CA GLY A 42 24.68 6.65 3.68
C GLY A 42 24.04 5.52 4.50
N ASP A 43 23.86 5.76 5.80
CA ASP A 43 23.26 4.79 6.74
C ASP A 43 21.92 4.21 6.25
N ASP A 44 21.16 5.00 5.49
CA ASP A 44 19.87 4.59 4.91
C ASP A 44 20.00 3.52 3.81
N GLU A 45 20.99 3.62 2.92
CA GLU A 45 21.23 2.61 1.87
C GLU A 45 21.70 1.29 2.49
N THR A 46 22.50 1.40 3.55
CA THR A 46 22.99 0.27 4.34
C THR A 46 21.81 -0.48 4.99
N LEU A 47 20.85 0.24 5.56
CA LEU A 47 19.64 -0.35 6.13
C LEU A 47 18.72 -0.96 5.08
N LEU A 48 18.54 -0.28 3.94
CA LEU A 48 17.72 -0.78 2.83
C LEU A 48 18.28 -2.10 2.28
N ALA A 49 19.59 -2.15 1.99
CA ALA A 49 20.24 -3.36 1.50
C ALA A 49 20.07 -4.53 2.49
N ARG A 50 20.21 -4.27 3.78
CA ARG A 50 19.98 -5.27 4.83
C ARG A 50 18.52 -5.75 4.88
N GLN A 51 17.56 -4.85 4.67
CA GLN A 51 16.13 -5.19 4.62
C GLN A 51 15.77 -6.03 3.39
N GLU A 52 16.31 -5.68 2.21
CA GLU A 52 16.12 -6.46 0.99
C GLU A 52 16.76 -7.85 1.10
N ALA A 53 17.98 -7.94 1.66
CA ALA A 53 18.64 -9.19 1.96
C ALA A 53 17.82 -10.06 2.94
N LEU A 54 17.28 -9.45 3.99
CA LEU A 54 16.37 -10.13 4.92
C LEU A 54 15.18 -10.71 4.15
N TYR A 55 14.54 -9.95 3.25
CA TYR A 55 13.39 -10.43 2.49
C TYR A 55 13.72 -11.56 1.52
N LEU A 56 14.80 -11.43 0.75
CA LEU A 56 15.26 -12.48 -0.16
C LEU A 56 15.51 -13.80 0.59
N LEU A 57 16.18 -13.73 1.74
CA LEU A 57 16.64 -14.90 2.47
C LEU A 57 15.56 -15.54 3.36
N THR A 58 14.56 -14.78 3.82
CA THR A 58 13.61 -15.26 4.86
C THR A 58 12.15 -15.39 4.40
N ARG A 59 11.70 -14.67 3.37
CA ARG A 59 10.28 -14.73 2.93
C ARG A 59 9.91 -16.14 2.46
N SER A 60 8.78 -16.63 2.94
CA SER A 60 8.22 -17.94 2.55
C SER A 60 7.44 -17.88 1.23
N SER A 61 6.94 -16.71 0.84
CA SER A 61 6.13 -16.52 -0.37
C SER A 61 6.44 -15.19 -1.08
N GLY A 62 5.83 -14.96 -2.24
CA GLY A 62 5.99 -13.73 -3.03
C GLY A 62 7.22 -13.72 -3.95
N ALA A 63 7.52 -12.54 -4.52
CA ALA A 63 8.59 -12.38 -5.51
C ALA A 63 9.97 -12.72 -4.96
N TRP A 64 10.25 -12.34 -3.70
CA TRP A 64 11.51 -12.64 -3.01
C TRP A 64 11.74 -14.14 -2.85
N ALA A 65 10.72 -14.90 -2.41
CA ALA A 65 10.81 -16.34 -2.29
C ALA A 65 11.04 -17.02 -3.66
N LYS A 66 10.32 -16.58 -4.70
CA LYS A 66 10.52 -17.06 -6.08
C LYS A 66 11.94 -16.77 -6.59
N SER A 67 12.46 -15.58 -6.32
CA SER A 67 13.83 -15.19 -6.70
C SER A 67 14.86 -16.08 -6.01
N ARG A 68 14.72 -16.33 -4.69
CA ARG A 68 15.60 -17.24 -3.94
C ARG A 68 15.59 -18.65 -4.54
N VAL A 69 14.41 -19.21 -4.82
CA VAL A 69 14.28 -20.55 -5.44
C VAL A 69 15.03 -20.62 -6.77
N ARG A 70 14.86 -19.63 -7.64
CA ARG A 70 15.55 -19.56 -8.92
C ARG A 70 17.07 -19.48 -8.76
N LEU A 71 17.55 -18.58 -7.90
CA LEU A 71 18.99 -18.39 -7.66
C LEU A 71 19.63 -19.64 -7.05
N CYS A 72 18.99 -20.24 -6.05
CA CYS A 72 19.50 -21.45 -5.39
C CYS A 72 19.47 -22.65 -6.34
N GLY A 73 18.38 -22.82 -7.11
CA GLY A 73 18.25 -23.89 -8.10
C GLY A 73 19.33 -23.83 -9.18
N ALA A 74 19.68 -22.63 -9.65
CA ALA A 74 20.77 -22.45 -10.61
C ALA A 74 22.17 -22.76 -10.02
N CYS A 75 22.31 -22.82 -8.69
CA CYS A 75 23.58 -23.09 -8.01
C CYS A 75 23.69 -24.50 -7.43
N GLY A 76 22.63 -25.32 -7.51
CA GLY A 76 22.52 -26.60 -6.82
C GLY A 76 22.35 -26.48 -5.30
N ILE A 77 21.85 -25.35 -4.80
CA ILE A 77 21.60 -25.09 -3.37
C ILE A 77 20.12 -25.37 -3.08
N ASP A 78 19.81 -26.05 -1.97
CA ASP A 78 18.43 -26.18 -1.49
C ASP A 78 17.97 -24.84 -0.89
N PRO A 79 16.97 -24.15 -1.52
CA PRO A 79 16.48 -22.86 -1.05
C PRO A 79 15.82 -22.91 0.33
N ASP A 80 15.26 -24.06 0.73
CA ASP A 80 14.62 -24.23 2.02
C ASP A 80 15.64 -24.55 3.12
N ALA A 81 16.66 -25.36 2.82
CA ALA A 81 17.79 -25.55 3.72
C ALA A 81 18.52 -24.23 4.01
N LEU A 82 18.79 -23.43 2.97
CA LEU A 82 19.37 -22.10 3.13
C LEU A 82 18.50 -21.24 4.04
N ARG A 83 17.20 -21.13 3.73
CA ARG A 83 16.25 -20.34 4.53
C ARG A 83 16.19 -20.80 5.99
N ARG A 84 16.10 -22.11 6.24
CA ARG A 84 16.08 -22.67 7.61
C ARG A 84 17.34 -22.29 8.39
N ASN A 85 18.51 -22.36 7.76
CA ASN A 85 19.76 -21.97 8.43
C ASN A 85 19.81 -20.47 8.75
N ILE A 86 19.36 -19.61 7.83
CA ILE A 86 19.28 -18.16 8.07
C ILE A 86 18.31 -17.85 9.23
N LEU A 87 17.13 -18.45 9.24
CA LEU A 87 16.16 -18.27 10.33
C LEU A 87 16.72 -18.75 11.67
N ARG A 88 17.38 -19.91 11.71
CA ARG A 88 18.06 -20.41 12.91
C ARG A 88 19.04 -19.38 13.50
N ILE A 89 19.79 -18.68 12.65
CA ILE A 89 20.75 -17.65 13.08
C ILE A 89 20.02 -16.42 13.63
N LEU A 90 18.96 -15.99 12.94
CA LEU A 90 18.12 -14.85 13.36
C LEU A 90 17.36 -15.12 14.66
N ASP A 91 17.04 -16.38 14.95
CA ASP A 91 16.37 -16.80 16.20
C ASP A 91 17.35 -17.03 17.36
N GLY A 92 18.63 -16.72 17.18
CA GLY A 92 19.65 -16.76 18.24
C GLY A 92 20.77 -17.78 18.04
N GLY A 93 20.68 -18.62 17.01
CA GLY A 93 21.73 -19.59 16.68
C GLY A 93 23.03 -18.94 16.24
N GLU A 94 24.14 -19.67 16.43
CA GLU A 94 25.47 -19.23 16.00
C GLU A 94 25.71 -19.48 14.51
N ILE A 95 26.56 -18.64 13.90
CA ILE A 95 27.16 -18.89 12.59
C ILE A 95 28.36 -19.82 12.79
N VAL A 96 28.35 -20.95 12.09
CA VAL A 96 29.42 -21.96 12.18
C VAL A 96 30.47 -21.68 11.12
N GLY A 97 31.76 -21.65 11.51
CA GLY A 97 32.91 -21.50 10.60
C GLY A 97 33.96 -20.50 11.10
N ALA A 98 35.24 -20.75 10.81
CA ALA A 98 36.36 -19.92 11.29
C ALA A 98 36.34 -18.48 10.75
N ASP A 99 35.90 -18.28 9.51
CA ASP A 99 35.81 -16.95 8.86
C ASP A 99 34.61 -16.12 9.31
N ALA A 100 33.66 -16.74 10.02
CA ALA A 100 32.41 -16.10 10.39
C ALA A 100 32.59 -14.93 11.38
N ARG A 101 33.58 -15.03 12.28
CA ARG A 101 33.78 -14.06 13.37
C ARG A 101 34.27 -12.69 12.91
N ASN A 102 35.04 -12.64 11.81
CA ASN A 102 35.58 -11.38 11.27
C ASN A 102 34.64 -10.74 10.23
N ALA A 103 33.93 -11.56 9.44
CA ALA A 103 33.03 -11.07 8.40
C ALA A 103 31.66 -10.62 8.96
N PHE A 104 31.13 -11.29 9.98
CA PHE A 104 29.74 -11.11 10.43
C PHE A 104 29.62 -10.34 11.75
N GLY A 105 29.79 -9.02 11.68
CA GLY A 105 29.57 -8.10 12.81
C GLY A 105 28.16 -7.51 12.91
N GLY A 106 27.29 -7.74 11.92
CA GLY A 106 25.95 -7.15 11.81
C GLY A 106 24.80 -8.02 12.35
N ILE A 107 25.12 -9.14 13.01
CA ILE A 107 24.13 -10.16 13.43
C ILE A 107 23.03 -9.57 14.32
N GLU A 108 23.39 -8.79 15.34
CA GLU A 108 22.39 -8.19 16.24
C GLU A 108 21.45 -7.23 15.53
N ILE A 109 21.95 -6.49 14.53
CA ILE A 109 21.11 -5.60 13.73
C ILE A 109 20.13 -6.42 12.87
N ALA A 110 20.61 -7.50 12.24
CA ALA A 110 19.75 -8.41 11.49
C ALA A 110 18.66 -9.04 12.37
N ARG A 111 19.00 -9.44 13.60
CA ARG A 111 18.05 -9.96 14.60
C ARG A 111 17.01 -8.92 14.99
N ASN A 112 17.42 -7.67 15.20
CA ASN A 112 16.50 -6.58 15.52
C ASN A 112 15.54 -6.28 14.36
N LEU A 113 16.02 -6.29 13.12
CA LEU A 113 15.17 -6.17 11.93
C LEU A 113 14.19 -7.35 11.81
N TRP A 114 14.65 -8.57 12.06
CA TRP A 114 13.79 -9.76 12.05
C TRP A 114 12.69 -9.68 13.10
N LYS A 115 13.00 -9.24 14.32
CA LYS A 115 12.01 -8.99 15.37
C LYS A 115 11.00 -7.92 14.97
N ALA A 116 11.47 -6.84 14.33
CA ALA A 116 10.59 -5.76 13.85
C ALA A 116 9.64 -6.23 12.74
N GLU A 117 10.10 -7.11 11.84
CA GLU A 117 9.26 -7.69 10.77
C GLU A 117 8.22 -8.67 11.31
N GLN A 118 8.55 -9.41 12.39
CA GLN A 118 7.61 -10.31 13.07
C GLN A 118 6.62 -9.57 13.96
N ALA A 119 6.96 -8.38 14.42
CA ALA A 119 6.06 -7.57 15.21
C ALA A 119 4.79 -7.29 14.39
N PRO A 120 3.59 -7.39 15.00
CA PRO A 120 2.36 -7.04 14.30
C PRO A 120 2.50 -5.60 13.80
N ALA A 121 2.43 -5.42 12.48
CA ALA A 121 2.54 -4.10 11.87
C ALA A 121 1.64 -3.14 12.65
N PRO A 122 2.16 -2.01 13.17
CA PRO A 122 1.33 -1.06 13.87
C PRO A 122 0.18 -0.73 12.94
N ARG A 123 -1.06 -1.09 13.33
CA ARG A 123 -2.25 -0.88 12.51
C ARG A 123 -2.14 0.54 11.98
N PRO A 124 -2.09 0.77 10.66
CA PRO A 124 -1.95 2.11 10.13
C PRO A 124 -3.04 2.93 10.81
N LYS A 125 -2.64 3.92 11.62
CA LYS A 125 -3.59 4.84 12.22
C LYS A 125 -4.38 5.36 11.04
N ALA A 126 -5.68 5.02 10.99
CA ALA A 126 -6.54 5.38 9.87
C ALA A 126 -6.22 6.83 9.51
N PRO A 127 -5.89 7.13 8.24
CA PRO A 127 -5.38 8.43 7.87
C PRO A 127 -6.34 9.44 8.46
N LYS A 128 -5.86 10.27 9.41
CA LYS A 128 -6.64 11.40 9.91
C LYS A 128 -6.99 12.16 8.65
N ARG A 129 -8.24 12.05 8.19
CA ARG A 129 -8.72 12.73 6.99
C ARG A 129 -8.20 14.15 7.11
N LYS A 130 -7.24 14.53 6.25
CA LYS A 130 -6.88 15.94 6.10
C LYS A 130 -8.22 16.61 5.91
N LYS A 131 -8.62 17.48 6.84
CA LYS A 131 -9.77 18.36 6.62
C LYS A 131 -9.41 19.07 5.34
N ARG A 132 -9.98 18.63 4.22
CA ARG A 132 -9.97 19.40 2.98
C ARG A 132 -10.43 20.78 3.42
N ASP A 133 -9.62 21.79 3.13
CA ASP A 133 -10.05 23.18 3.24
C ASP A 133 -11.38 23.26 2.53
N ARG A 134 -12.44 23.38 3.34
CA ARG A 134 -13.77 23.49 2.79
C ARG A 134 -13.76 24.80 2.01
N PRO A 135 -14.17 24.83 0.73
CA PRO A 135 -14.41 26.09 0.06
C PRO A 135 -15.33 26.94 0.96
N PRO A 136 -15.17 28.27 0.97
CA PRO A 136 -15.92 29.15 1.85
C PRO A 136 -17.39 28.74 1.77
N ARG A 137 -17.99 28.47 2.94
CA ARG A 137 -19.41 28.09 3.02
C ARG A 137 -20.21 29.22 2.39
N GLY A 138 -20.59 29.06 1.13
CA GLY A 138 -21.65 29.86 0.54
C GLY A 138 -22.83 29.81 1.48
N VAL A 139 -23.41 30.97 1.78
CA VAL A 139 -24.58 31.09 2.64
C VAL A 139 -25.64 30.17 2.03
N SER A 140 -25.89 29.04 2.70
CA SER A 140 -26.82 28.07 2.14
C SER A 140 -28.21 28.70 2.27
N PRO A 141 -29.00 28.80 1.19
CA PRO A 141 -30.27 29.50 1.25
C PRO A 141 -31.16 28.91 2.34
N SER A 142 -31.79 29.78 3.12
CA SER A 142 -32.64 29.37 4.24
C SER A 142 -33.87 28.62 3.73
N TYR A 143 -34.49 27.79 4.58
CA TYR A 143 -35.71 27.06 4.19
C TYR A 143 -36.83 28.01 3.74
N SER A 144 -36.94 29.18 4.38
CA SER A 144 -37.89 30.24 4.03
C SER A 144 -37.68 30.79 2.62
N GLU A 145 -36.42 31.04 2.23
CA GLU A 145 -36.08 31.53 0.88
C GLU A 145 -36.48 30.52 -0.20
N VAL A 146 -36.15 29.23 0.02
CA VAL A 146 -36.53 28.17 -0.93
C VAL A 146 -38.06 28.03 -0.98
N ARG A 147 -38.75 28.13 0.16
CA ARG A 147 -40.21 28.04 0.21
C ARG A 147 -40.89 29.19 -0.53
N SER A 148 -40.42 30.43 -0.35
CA SER A 148 -40.96 31.60 -1.06
C SER A 148 -40.75 31.54 -2.56
N ALA A 149 -39.68 30.89 -3.04
CA ALA A 149 -39.43 30.72 -4.46
C ALA A 149 -40.22 29.55 -5.07
N VAL A 150 -40.38 28.44 -4.34
CA VAL A 150 -40.98 27.21 -4.89
C VAL A 150 -42.51 27.21 -4.82
N LEU A 151 -43.13 27.66 -3.74
CA LEU A 151 -44.59 27.57 -3.59
C LEU A 151 -45.40 28.38 -4.62
N PRO A 152 -45.01 29.62 -5.01
CA PRO A 152 -45.75 30.36 -6.01
C PRO A 152 -45.77 29.68 -7.39
N LEU A 153 -44.77 28.86 -7.70
CA LEU A 153 -44.69 28.11 -8.96
C LEU A 153 -45.70 26.95 -9.03
N LEU A 154 -46.27 26.56 -7.88
CA LEU A 154 -47.26 25.48 -7.77
C LEU A 154 -48.71 25.97 -7.90
N SER A 155 -48.91 27.24 -8.25
CA SER A 155 -50.22 27.77 -8.66
C SER A 155 -50.79 27.00 -9.85
N GLU A 156 -49.91 26.42 -10.68
CA GLU A 156 -50.23 25.45 -11.71
C GLU A 156 -49.58 24.09 -11.38
N PRO A 157 -50.17 22.96 -11.81
CA PRO A 157 -49.56 21.65 -11.62
C PRO A 157 -48.22 21.54 -12.34
N ARG A 158 -47.12 21.36 -11.61
CA ARG A 158 -45.76 21.25 -12.16
C ARG A 158 -45.06 19.97 -11.74
N ARG A 159 -44.20 19.42 -12.62
CA ARG A 159 -43.33 18.31 -12.25
C ARG A 159 -42.13 18.82 -11.47
N PHE A 160 -41.52 17.94 -10.68
CA PHE A 160 -40.33 18.28 -9.89
C PHE A 160 -39.19 18.85 -10.74
N LYS A 161 -38.97 18.31 -11.95
CA LYS A 161 -37.93 18.79 -12.87
C LYS A 161 -38.19 20.23 -13.33
N ASP A 162 -39.46 20.58 -13.55
CA ASP A 162 -39.85 21.90 -14.01
C ASP A 162 -39.62 22.95 -12.92
N LEU A 163 -39.73 22.56 -11.64
CA LEU A 163 -39.39 23.41 -10.49
C LEU A 163 -37.89 23.71 -10.41
N ILE A 164 -37.03 22.73 -10.73
CA ILE A 164 -35.57 22.95 -10.78
C ILE A 164 -35.22 23.94 -11.90
N VAL A 165 -35.84 23.78 -13.07
CA VAL A 165 -35.62 24.67 -14.22
C VAL A 165 -36.16 26.08 -13.93
N ALA A 166 -37.36 26.19 -13.36
CA ALA A 166 -37.98 27.47 -13.03
C ALA A 166 -37.25 28.24 -11.91
N THR A 167 -36.55 27.53 -11.02
CA THR A 167 -35.67 28.12 -9.99
C THR A 167 -34.24 28.34 -10.48
N GLY A 168 -33.96 28.16 -11.78
CA GLY A 168 -32.64 28.39 -12.37
C GLY A 168 -31.53 27.49 -11.82
N GLY A 169 -31.88 26.41 -11.12
CA GLY A 169 -30.91 25.58 -10.38
C GLY A 169 -30.28 26.27 -9.16
N GLU A 170 -30.80 27.42 -8.71
CA GLU A 170 -30.28 28.16 -7.54
C GLU A 170 -30.41 27.37 -6.24
N TYR A 171 -31.38 26.45 -6.18
CA TYR A 171 -31.61 25.60 -5.02
C TYR A 171 -31.31 24.14 -5.33
N SER A 172 -30.55 23.50 -4.45
CA SER A 172 -30.27 22.06 -4.52
C SER A 172 -31.58 21.25 -4.50
N GLU A 173 -31.66 20.19 -5.30
CA GLU A 173 -32.82 19.29 -5.36
C GLU A 173 -33.31 18.82 -3.98
N ALA A 174 -32.37 18.51 -3.08
CA ALA A 174 -32.69 18.04 -1.73
C ALA A 174 -33.49 19.09 -0.91
N LYS A 175 -33.20 20.38 -1.10
CA LYS A 175 -33.93 21.46 -0.41
C LYS A 175 -35.32 21.66 -1.01
N ILE A 176 -35.45 21.61 -2.33
CA ILE A 176 -36.77 21.68 -3.00
C ILE A 176 -37.65 20.51 -2.56
N ARG A 177 -37.11 19.27 -2.52
CA ARG A 177 -37.84 18.11 -2.01
C ARG A 177 -38.28 18.30 -0.55
N LYS A 178 -37.38 18.79 0.30
CA LYS A 178 -37.71 19.05 1.72
C LYS A 178 -38.83 20.08 1.87
N VAL A 179 -38.87 21.12 1.04
CA VAL A 179 -39.97 22.10 1.03
C VAL A 179 -41.28 21.43 0.59
N LEU A 180 -41.27 20.64 -0.48
CA LEU A 180 -42.45 19.93 -0.97
C LEU A 180 -42.98 18.91 0.04
N GLU A 181 -42.12 18.12 0.66
CA GLU A 181 -42.49 17.14 1.69
C GLU A 181 -43.13 17.82 2.90
N ASN A 182 -42.53 18.91 3.38
CA ASN A 182 -43.09 19.69 4.48
C ASN A 182 -44.41 20.37 4.10
N ALA A 183 -44.55 20.88 2.87
CA ALA A 183 -45.78 21.51 2.40
C ALA A 183 -46.91 20.48 2.23
N ILE A 184 -46.60 19.27 1.75
CA ILE A 184 -47.53 18.14 1.70
C ILE A 184 -47.93 17.73 3.12
N GLY A 185 -46.97 17.61 4.04
CA GLY A 185 -47.25 17.27 5.44
C GLY A 185 -48.12 18.31 6.17
N LYS A 186 -48.12 19.56 5.70
CA LYS A 186 -48.99 20.64 6.18
C LYS A 186 -50.32 20.76 5.42
N GLY A 187 -50.52 19.98 4.38
CA GLY A 187 -51.70 20.07 3.51
C GLY A 187 -51.72 21.31 2.61
N GLU A 188 -50.60 22.01 2.41
CA GLU A 188 -50.49 23.19 1.54
C GLU A 188 -50.29 22.81 0.06
N VAL A 189 -49.79 21.60 -0.20
CA VAL A 189 -49.48 21.08 -1.54
C VAL A 189 -50.03 19.67 -1.66
N VAL A 190 -50.66 19.38 -2.79
CA VAL A 190 -51.10 18.03 -3.16
C VAL A 190 -50.18 17.48 -4.23
N ARG A 191 -49.78 16.21 -4.05
CA ARG A 191 -49.00 15.47 -5.05
C ARG A 191 -49.93 14.54 -5.80
N ASP A 192 -50.01 14.71 -7.11
CA ASP A 192 -50.66 13.74 -8.00
C ASP A 192 -49.65 12.64 -8.35
N GLU A 193 -49.87 11.44 -7.83
CA GLU A 193 -49.00 10.29 -8.08
C GLU A 193 -49.07 9.79 -9.52
N LYS A 194 -50.20 9.98 -10.22
CA LYS A 194 -50.39 9.52 -11.60
C LYS A 194 -49.57 10.37 -12.57
N ASN A 195 -49.61 11.69 -12.41
CA ASN A 195 -48.92 12.62 -13.29
C ASN A 195 -47.53 13.06 -12.77
N ARG A 196 -47.18 12.65 -11.54
CA ARG A 196 -45.96 13.06 -10.81
C ARG A 196 -45.83 14.59 -10.72
N THR A 197 -46.96 15.27 -10.57
CA THR A 197 -47.07 16.72 -10.47
C THR A 197 -47.38 17.15 -9.04
N TYR A 198 -46.98 18.37 -8.72
CA TYR A 198 -47.26 19.05 -7.46
C TYR A 198 -48.11 20.28 -7.79
N ALA A 199 -49.14 20.52 -7.00
CA ALA A 199 -50.00 21.71 -7.10
C ALA A 199 -50.34 22.20 -5.68
N LEU A 200 -50.66 23.48 -5.54
CA LEU A 200 -51.22 23.99 -4.28
C LEU A 200 -52.52 23.26 -3.94
N ALA A 201 -52.71 22.96 -2.66
CA ALA A 201 -53.99 22.47 -2.17
C ALA A 201 -55.01 23.60 -2.29
N ALA A 202 -56.16 23.30 -2.91
CA ALA A 202 -57.30 24.23 -3.00
C ALA A 202 -58.02 24.36 -1.66
#